data_AF-S6G3G9-F1
#
_entry.id   AF-S6G3G9-F1
#
_cell.length_a   1.000
_cell.length_b   1.000
_cell.length_c   1.000
_cell.angle_alpha   90.00
_cell.angle_beta   90.00
_cell.angle_gamma   90.00
#
_symmetry.space_group_name_H-M   'P 1'
#
loop_
_entity.id
_entity.type
_entity.pdbx_description
1 polymer ?
#
loop_
_entity_poly.entity_id
_entity_poly.type
_entity_poly.pdbx_seq_one_letter_code
_entity_poly.pdbx_strand_id
1 'polypeptide(L)'
;MSTKLTKKKVASFLKRQKYFRNFINENDLIYTDFKKFFAKRSSNSLVKNYLYILGISNMKIDTKQHWDVFNFINLCAYYLYYNFTKNKSKNKLEDMHKTIILNAEKLEFNELNINYEQQALEILSKEFKIKFTEKQIKKYFSYHEIYCYIANAFSKFFYDDKKQNLYDYIYWLTFYILVSKYFFKKNHIQLKLFMLQLISNQKFTEAIAKFSPELFNLLIIKNNRFSKTRKKHNKGTEQWKNR
;
A
#
# COMPACT_ATOMS: atom_id res chain seq x y z
N MET A 1 -11.95 15.71 19.79
CA MET A 1 -11.79 14.68 20.84
C MET A 1 -10.93 13.53 20.32
N SER A 2 -9.72 13.37 20.83
CA SER A 2 -8.85 12.24 20.46
C SER A 2 -9.36 10.96 21.13
N THR A 3 -9.48 9.86 20.38
CA THR A 3 -9.95 8.59 20.95
C THR A 3 -8.97 7.47 20.64
N LYS A 4 -8.67 6.65 21.67
CA LYS A 4 -7.87 5.43 21.50
C LYS A 4 -8.59 4.48 20.55
N LEU A 5 -7.90 4.07 19.48
CA LEU A 5 -8.45 3.19 18.46
C LEU A 5 -8.25 1.73 18.90
N THR A 6 -9.34 0.96 18.92
CA THR A 6 -9.28 -0.50 19.11
C THR A 6 -9.52 -1.19 17.77
N LYS A 7 -9.21 -2.47 17.65
CA LYS A 7 -9.51 -3.27 16.45
C LYS A 7 -10.99 -3.17 16.00
N LYS A 8 -11.93 -3.02 16.94
CA LYS A 8 -13.36 -2.79 16.68
C LYS A 8 -13.62 -1.41 16.03
N LYS A 9 -12.86 -0.39 16.41
CA LYS A 9 -12.91 0.94 15.80
C LYS A 9 -12.28 0.94 14.40
N VAL A 10 -11.17 0.24 14.15
CA VAL A 10 -10.59 0.07 12.79
C VAL A 10 -11.61 -0.59 11.85
N ALA A 11 -12.34 -1.60 12.32
CA ALA A 11 -13.42 -2.22 11.54
C ALA A 11 -14.57 -1.25 11.22
N SER A 12 -14.79 -0.22 12.03
CA SER A 12 -15.75 0.83 11.72
C SER A 12 -15.29 1.74 10.57
N PHE A 13 -13.99 2.00 10.42
CA PHE A 13 -13.43 2.71 9.25
C PHE A 13 -13.74 1.96 7.94
N LEU A 14 -13.77 0.63 7.98
CA LEU A 14 -14.17 -0.21 6.84
C LEU A 14 -15.68 -0.21 6.53
N LYS A 15 -16.53 0.39 7.37
CA LYS A 15 -17.99 0.41 7.14
C LYS A 15 -18.53 1.77 6.72
N ARG A 16 -17.82 2.88 6.96
CA ARG A 16 -18.38 4.21 6.70
C ARG A 16 -18.18 4.67 5.26
N GLN A 17 -19.00 4.14 4.37
CA GLN A 17 -19.07 4.54 2.96
C GLN A 17 -19.30 6.05 2.77
N LYS A 18 -20.08 6.66 3.65
CA LYS A 18 -20.40 8.10 3.62
C LYS A 18 -19.15 8.97 3.54
N TYR A 19 -18.12 8.70 4.34
CA TYR A 19 -16.92 9.55 4.39
C TYR A 19 -16.10 9.51 3.10
N PHE A 20 -15.96 8.32 2.51
CA PHE A 20 -15.26 8.23 1.22
C PHE A 20 -16.10 8.79 0.07
N ARG A 21 -17.44 8.61 0.10
CA ARG A 21 -18.34 9.26 -0.87
C ARG A 21 -18.21 10.78 -0.79
N ASN A 22 -18.23 11.35 0.41
CA ASN A 22 -18.05 12.78 0.63
C ASN A 22 -16.70 13.25 0.10
N PHE A 23 -15.60 12.59 0.51
CA PHE A 23 -14.26 12.89 0.01
C PHE A 23 -14.17 12.88 -1.52
N ILE A 24 -14.75 11.87 -2.18
CA ILE A 24 -14.73 11.77 -3.64
C ILE A 24 -15.52 12.93 -4.27
N ASN A 25 -16.72 13.20 -3.76
CA ASN A 25 -17.57 14.26 -4.29
C ASN A 25 -17.01 15.68 -4.03
N GLU A 26 -16.36 15.90 -2.87
CA GLU A 26 -15.70 17.17 -2.50
C GLU A 26 -14.47 17.47 -3.37
N ASN A 27 -13.97 16.48 -4.10
CA ASN A 27 -12.86 16.62 -5.04
C ASN A 27 -13.33 16.51 -6.50
N ASP A 28 -14.62 16.80 -6.76
CA ASP A 28 -15.24 16.79 -8.10
C ASP A 28 -15.14 15.46 -8.87
N LEU A 29 -14.95 14.37 -8.13
CA LEU A 29 -14.94 13.02 -8.69
C LEU A 29 -16.31 12.34 -8.48
N ILE A 30 -16.67 11.41 -9.37
CA ILE A 30 -17.98 10.74 -9.34
C ILE A 30 -17.91 9.44 -8.52
N TYR A 31 -18.51 9.42 -7.33
CA TYR A 31 -18.46 8.24 -6.44
C TYR A 31 -18.94 6.91 -7.06
N THR A 32 -19.87 6.93 -8.01
CA THR A 32 -20.36 5.70 -8.66
C THR A 32 -19.25 4.95 -9.41
N ASP A 33 -18.22 5.65 -9.88
CA ASP A 33 -17.02 5.04 -10.49
C ASP A 33 -16.23 4.20 -9.48
N PHE A 34 -16.28 4.57 -8.19
CA PHE A 34 -15.47 3.96 -7.14
C PHE A 34 -16.22 2.87 -6.36
N LYS A 35 -17.56 2.86 -6.41
CA LYS A 35 -18.43 2.00 -5.58
C LYS A 35 -18.01 0.53 -5.56
N LYS A 36 -17.72 -0.07 -6.72
CA LYS A 36 -17.34 -1.50 -6.82
C LYS A 36 -15.97 -1.79 -6.20
N PHE A 37 -14.97 -0.93 -6.45
CA PHE A 37 -13.64 -1.07 -5.86
C PHE A 37 -13.70 -0.87 -4.35
N PHE A 38 -14.44 0.15 -3.90
CA PHE A 38 -14.65 0.44 -2.50
C PHE A 38 -15.31 -0.72 -1.74
N ALA A 39 -16.31 -1.37 -2.34
CA ALA A 39 -16.93 -2.57 -1.77
C ALA A 39 -15.92 -3.71 -1.55
N LYS A 40 -14.88 -3.79 -2.38
CA LYS A 40 -13.80 -4.79 -2.29
C LYS A 40 -12.55 -4.27 -1.56
N ARG A 41 -12.55 -3.06 -0.99
CA ARG A 41 -11.33 -2.44 -0.42
C ARG A 41 -10.64 -3.25 0.67
N SER A 42 -11.37 -4.08 1.41
CA SER A 42 -10.79 -4.97 2.43
C SER A 42 -9.87 -6.04 1.85
N SER A 43 -9.97 -6.33 0.54
CA SER A 43 -9.06 -7.21 -0.18
C SER A 43 -7.89 -6.45 -0.84
N ASN A 44 -7.92 -5.12 -0.85
CA ASN A 44 -6.81 -4.32 -1.34
C ASN A 44 -5.65 -4.37 -0.33
N SER A 45 -4.47 -4.80 -0.78
CA SER A 45 -3.31 -4.98 0.10
C SER A 45 -2.85 -3.68 0.75
N LEU A 46 -2.86 -2.54 0.05
CA LEU A 46 -2.42 -1.25 0.60
C LEU A 46 -3.35 -0.79 1.72
N VAL A 47 -4.66 -0.75 1.43
CA VAL A 47 -5.69 -0.38 2.40
C VAL A 47 -5.65 -1.30 3.63
N LYS A 48 -5.49 -2.59 3.41
CA LYS A 48 -5.38 -3.59 4.48
C LYS A 48 -4.13 -3.38 5.35
N ASN A 49 -2.97 -3.12 4.73
CA ASN A 49 -1.72 -2.86 5.44
C ASN A 49 -1.78 -1.56 6.26
N TYR A 50 -2.37 -0.49 5.70
CA TYR A 50 -2.57 0.75 6.44
C TYR A 50 -3.47 0.54 7.67
N LEU A 51 -4.57 -0.19 7.51
CA LEU A 51 -5.46 -0.50 8.64
C LEU A 51 -4.78 -1.34 9.73
N TYR A 52 -3.85 -2.21 9.35
CA TYR A 52 -3.03 -2.89 10.35
C TYR A 52 -2.18 -1.90 11.13
N ILE A 53 -1.49 -0.98 10.43
CA ILE A 53 -0.69 0.08 11.04
C ILE A 53 -1.51 0.98 11.97
N LEU A 54 -2.75 1.30 11.60
CA LEU A 54 -3.67 2.03 12.50
C LEU A 54 -4.15 1.20 13.70
N GLY A 55 -4.27 -0.12 13.56
CA GLY A 55 -4.71 -1.01 14.64
C GLY A 55 -3.63 -1.40 15.64
N ILE A 56 -2.38 -1.07 15.30
CA ILE A 56 -1.16 -1.39 16.02
C ILE A 56 -0.90 -0.43 17.18
N SER A 57 -1.44 0.76 17.10
CA SER A 57 -0.96 1.85 17.91
C SER A 57 -1.79 2.03 19.17
N ASN A 58 -1.09 2.20 20.29
CA ASN A 58 -1.59 2.99 21.42
C ASN A 58 -1.72 4.48 21.03
N MET A 59 -1.67 4.86 19.73
CA MET A 59 -1.82 6.23 19.28
C MET A 59 -3.25 6.70 19.62
N LYS A 60 -3.32 7.84 20.29
CA LYS A 60 -4.56 8.61 20.37
C LYS A 60 -4.78 9.18 18.98
N ILE A 61 -5.74 8.61 18.27
CA ILE A 61 -6.05 8.99 16.91
C ILE A 61 -7.13 10.07 16.96
N ASP A 62 -6.87 11.22 16.34
CA ASP A 62 -7.94 12.09 15.90
C ASP A 62 -8.61 11.43 14.69
N THR A 63 -9.81 10.90 14.91
CA THR A 63 -10.54 10.18 13.87
C THR A 63 -10.73 10.98 12.59
N LYS A 64 -10.78 12.32 12.64
CA LYS A 64 -10.98 13.15 11.44
C LYS A 64 -9.75 13.14 10.54
N GLN A 65 -8.57 13.43 11.08
CA GLN A 65 -7.31 13.45 10.30
C GLN A 65 -6.97 12.09 9.68
N HIS A 66 -7.29 10.98 10.36
CA HIS A 66 -7.03 9.65 9.82
C HIS A 66 -8.01 9.24 8.70
N TRP A 67 -9.19 9.84 8.63
CA TRP A 67 -10.13 9.61 7.53
C TRP A 67 -9.61 10.18 6.22
N ASP A 68 -9.02 11.37 6.26
CA ASP A 68 -8.49 12.02 5.05
C ASP A 68 -7.31 11.22 4.49
N VAL A 69 -6.36 10.82 5.36
CA VAL A 69 -5.24 9.95 4.97
C VAL A 69 -5.72 8.56 4.48
N PHE A 70 -6.76 8.00 5.12
CA PHE A 70 -7.32 6.72 4.67
C PHE A 70 -8.00 6.83 3.31
N ASN A 71 -8.79 7.87 3.08
CA ASN A 71 -9.46 8.12 1.81
C ASN A 71 -8.45 8.41 0.70
N PHE A 72 -7.39 9.15 1.02
CA PHE A 72 -6.23 9.36 0.16
C PHE A 72 -5.59 8.04 -0.30
N ILE A 73 -5.29 7.13 0.64
CA ILE A 73 -4.74 5.80 0.31
C ILE A 73 -5.71 4.98 -0.56
N ASN A 74 -7.02 5.06 -0.31
CA ASN A 74 -8.02 4.39 -1.16
C ASN A 74 -8.02 4.94 -2.59
N LEU A 75 -7.89 6.26 -2.75
CA LEU A 75 -7.82 6.91 -4.06
C LEU A 75 -6.55 6.50 -4.81
N CYS A 76 -5.39 6.54 -4.15
CA CYS A 76 -4.12 6.09 -4.73
C CYS A 76 -4.16 4.61 -5.14
N ALA A 77 -4.72 3.75 -4.27
CA ALA A 77 -4.86 2.33 -4.57
C ALA A 77 -5.80 2.06 -5.77
N TYR A 78 -6.86 2.87 -5.92
CA TYR A 78 -7.73 2.83 -7.09
C TYR A 78 -6.99 3.29 -8.36
N TYR A 79 -6.29 4.43 -8.28
CA TYR A 79 -5.49 4.99 -9.37
C TYR A 79 -4.52 3.95 -9.93
N LEU A 80 -3.71 3.35 -9.05
CA LEU A 80 -2.75 2.31 -9.43
C LEU A 80 -3.45 1.10 -10.07
N TYR A 81 -4.50 0.56 -9.45
CA TYR A 81 -5.22 -0.59 -9.99
C TYR A 81 -5.75 -0.34 -11.42
N TYR A 82 -6.33 0.83 -11.69
CA TYR A 82 -6.94 1.13 -12.99
C TYR A 82 -5.92 1.52 -14.07
N ASN A 83 -4.81 2.15 -13.69
CA ASN A 83 -3.68 2.36 -14.61
C ASN A 83 -3.18 1.05 -15.24
N PHE A 84 -3.20 -0.05 -14.48
CA PHE A 84 -2.72 -1.34 -14.97
C PHE A 84 -3.80 -2.27 -15.51
N THR A 85 -5.09 -2.03 -15.23
CA THR A 85 -6.19 -2.91 -15.68
C THR A 85 -6.89 -2.46 -16.96
N LYS A 86 -6.43 -1.39 -17.63
CA LYS A 86 -6.96 -0.86 -18.91
C LYS A 86 -8.48 -0.59 -18.94
N ASN A 87 -9.14 -0.48 -17.78
CA ASN A 87 -10.59 -0.44 -17.68
C ASN A 87 -11.16 0.99 -17.50
N LYS A 88 -10.35 2.04 -17.63
CA LYS A 88 -10.76 3.44 -17.47
C LYS A 88 -10.17 4.32 -18.56
N SER A 89 -10.88 5.39 -18.88
CA SER A 89 -10.43 6.41 -19.84
C SER A 89 -9.25 7.20 -19.28
N LYS A 90 -8.40 7.72 -20.18
CA LYS A 90 -7.21 8.49 -19.83
C LYS A 90 -7.55 9.74 -19.02
N ASN A 91 -8.56 10.51 -19.44
CA ASN A 91 -9.00 11.74 -18.76
C ASN A 91 -9.36 11.47 -17.30
N LYS A 92 -10.08 10.37 -17.01
CA LYS A 92 -10.44 10.03 -15.62
C LYS A 92 -9.21 9.72 -14.76
N LEU A 93 -8.18 9.10 -15.33
CA LEU A 93 -6.93 8.84 -14.60
C LEU A 93 -6.15 10.14 -14.37
N GLU A 94 -6.16 11.07 -15.33
CA GLU A 94 -5.56 12.39 -15.19
C GLU A 94 -6.27 13.22 -14.11
N ASP A 95 -7.60 13.25 -14.09
CA ASP A 95 -8.38 13.93 -13.04
C ASP A 95 -8.05 13.36 -11.67
N MET A 96 -8.02 12.03 -11.55
CA MET A 96 -7.63 11.36 -10.32
C MET A 96 -6.21 11.69 -9.87
N HIS A 97 -5.26 11.77 -10.81
CA HIS A 97 -3.87 12.12 -10.48
C HIS A 97 -3.77 13.54 -9.95
N LYS A 98 -4.44 14.51 -10.59
CA LYS A 98 -4.54 15.89 -10.09
C LYS A 98 -5.15 15.94 -8.69
N THR A 99 -6.24 15.21 -8.45
CA THR A 99 -6.84 15.11 -7.11
C THR A 99 -5.85 14.55 -6.09
N ILE A 100 -5.05 13.54 -6.46
CA ILE A 100 -4.03 12.99 -5.57
C ILE A 100 -3.01 14.08 -5.19
N ILE A 101 -2.47 14.81 -6.16
CA ILE A 101 -1.48 15.88 -5.90
C ILE A 101 -2.06 16.94 -4.96
N LEU A 102 -3.25 17.47 -5.27
CA LEU A 102 -3.91 18.49 -4.43
C LEU A 102 -4.17 18.01 -2.99
N ASN A 103 -4.51 16.73 -2.80
CA ASN A 103 -4.71 16.20 -1.46
C ASN A 103 -3.38 15.91 -0.75
N ALA A 104 -2.34 15.53 -1.48
CA ALA A 104 -1.01 15.36 -0.91
C ALA A 104 -0.47 16.71 -0.38
N GLU A 105 -0.64 17.80 -1.13
CA GLU A 105 -0.31 19.16 -0.71
C GLU A 105 -1.08 19.58 0.54
N LYS A 106 -2.42 19.40 0.55
CA LYS A 106 -3.27 19.69 1.73
C LYS A 106 -2.86 18.87 2.97
N LEU A 107 -2.30 17.68 2.77
CA LEU A 107 -1.83 16.80 3.83
C LEU A 107 -0.35 17.03 4.17
N GLU A 108 0.31 18.00 3.55
CA GLU A 108 1.72 18.33 3.73
C GLU A 108 2.63 17.11 3.52
N PHE A 109 2.34 16.34 2.46
CA PHE A 109 3.19 15.22 2.06
C PHE A 109 4.33 15.74 1.19
N ASN A 110 5.55 15.38 1.56
CA ASN A 110 6.74 15.83 0.85
C ASN A 110 7.11 14.82 -0.24
N GLU A 111 7.56 15.32 -1.38
CA GLU A 111 8.30 14.49 -2.33
C GLU A 111 9.65 14.12 -1.71
N LEU A 112 10.10 12.88 -1.96
CA LEU A 112 11.42 12.44 -1.55
C LEU A 112 12.40 12.54 -2.70
N ASN A 113 13.65 12.84 -2.36
CA ASN A 113 14.77 12.84 -3.31
C ASN A 113 15.14 11.42 -3.79
N ILE A 114 14.83 10.38 -3.01
CA ILE A 114 15.26 9.01 -3.32
C ILE A 114 14.26 8.31 -4.23
N ASN A 115 14.61 8.20 -5.51
CA ASN A 115 13.83 7.45 -6.49
C ASN A 115 14.15 5.95 -6.47
N TYR A 116 13.41 5.19 -5.67
CA TYR A 116 13.55 3.73 -5.57
C TYR A 116 13.16 2.97 -6.86
N GLU A 117 12.30 3.53 -7.72
CA GLU A 117 12.03 2.94 -9.05
C GLU A 117 13.31 2.98 -9.90
N GLN A 118 14.02 4.11 -9.88
CA GLN A 118 15.29 4.28 -10.56
C GLN A 118 16.37 3.35 -9.98
N GLN A 119 16.45 3.21 -8.65
CA GLN A 119 17.37 2.24 -8.04
C GLN A 119 17.11 0.81 -8.53
N ALA A 120 15.84 0.40 -8.64
CA ALA A 120 15.51 -0.93 -9.16
C ALA A 120 15.94 -1.11 -10.63
N LEU A 121 15.78 -0.07 -11.47
CA LEU A 121 16.28 -0.07 -12.85
C LEU A 121 17.81 -0.19 -12.90
N GLU A 122 18.51 0.51 -12.01
CA GLU A 122 19.97 0.44 -11.93
C GLU A 122 20.46 -0.96 -11.53
N ILE A 123 19.86 -1.58 -10.51
CA ILE A 123 20.16 -2.95 -10.08
C ILE A 123 19.95 -3.92 -11.25
N LEU A 124 18.79 -3.87 -11.91
CA LEU A 124 18.48 -4.71 -13.06
C LEU A 124 19.52 -4.57 -14.19
N SER A 125 19.93 -3.34 -14.49
CA SER A 125 20.88 -3.06 -15.56
C SER A 125 22.31 -3.48 -15.21
N LYS A 126 22.80 -3.10 -14.02
CA LYS A 126 24.19 -3.29 -13.61
C LYS A 126 24.49 -4.75 -13.26
N GLU A 127 23.64 -5.35 -12.42
CA GLU A 127 23.85 -6.68 -11.83
C GLU A 127 23.32 -7.80 -12.73
N PHE A 128 22.15 -7.62 -13.34
CA PHE A 128 21.47 -8.68 -14.09
C PHE A 128 21.52 -8.49 -15.61
N LYS A 129 22.09 -7.39 -16.10
CA LYS A 129 22.12 -7.00 -17.53
C LYS A 129 20.72 -6.96 -18.18
N ILE A 130 19.68 -6.74 -17.38
CA ILE A 130 18.29 -6.62 -17.85
C ILE A 130 17.96 -5.15 -18.06
N LYS A 131 17.60 -4.78 -19.29
CA LYS A 131 17.18 -3.43 -19.64
C LYS A 131 15.70 -3.38 -20.02
N PHE A 132 14.98 -2.40 -19.50
CA PHE A 132 13.62 -2.08 -19.92
C PHE A 132 13.69 -1.03 -21.05
N THR A 133 12.80 -1.13 -22.04
CA THR A 133 12.69 -0.09 -23.08
C THR A 133 12.03 1.15 -22.50
N GLU A 134 12.19 2.32 -23.13
CA GLU A 134 11.53 3.56 -22.66
C GLU A 134 10.01 3.41 -22.52
N LYS A 135 9.36 2.72 -23.46
CA LYS A 135 7.93 2.41 -23.39
C LYS A 135 7.58 1.54 -22.18
N GLN A 136 8.46 0.62 -21.81
CA GLN A 136 8.28 -0.20 -20.61
C GLN A 136 8.56 0.60 -19.34
N ILE A 137 9.58 1.47 -19.33
CA ILE A 137 9.89 2.37 -18.21
C ILE A 137 8.68 3.28 -17.93
N LYS A 138 8.18 3.99 -18.95
CA LYS A 138 6.98 4.83 -18.85
C LYS A 138 5.75 4.07 -18.35
N LYS A 139 5.67 2.77 -18.65
CA LYS A 139 4.54 1.93 -18.26
C LYS A 139 4.66 1.37 -16.85
N TYR A 140 5.86 1.08 -16.36
CA TYR A 140 6.07 0.29 -15.14
C TYR A 140 6.84 1.02 -14.02
N PHE A 141 7.46 2.16 -14.32
CA PHE A 141 8.38 2.90 -13.43
C PHE A 141 8.12 4.41 -13.47
N SER A 142 6.86 4.83 -13.65
CA SER A 142 6.47 6.25 -13.66
C SER A 142 5.42 6.53 -12.61
N TYR A 143 5.63 5.95 -11.42
CA TYR A 143 4.69 6.02 -10.31
C TYR A 143 5.37 6.38 -8.98
N HIS A 144 6.67 6.74 -9.03
CA HIS A 144 7.47 7.17 -7.90
C HIS A 144 6.75 8.19 -7.00
N GLU A 145 6.19 9.24 -7.60
CA GLU A 145 5.45 10.28 -6.88
C GLU A 145 4.30 9.69 -6.04
N ILE A 146 3.49 8.82 -6.66
CA ILE A 146 2.37 8.15 -5.98
C ILE A 146 2.88 7.22 -4.86
N TYR A 147 4.00 6.53 -5.07
CA TYR A 147 4.60 5.68 -4.05
C TYR A 147 5.13 6.51 -2.88
N CYS A 148 5.70 7.69 -3.16
CA CYS A 148 6.12 8.65 -2.15
C CYS A 148 4.95 9.14 -1.31
N TYR A 149 3.84 9.54 -1.93
CA TYR A 149 2.68 9.98 -1.17
C TYR A 149 2.05 8.86 -0.33
N ILE A 150 2.03 7.62 -0.82
CA ILE A 150 1.58 6.47 -0.03
C ILE A 150 2.51 6.25 1.16
N ALA A 151 3.84 6.33 0.98
CA ALA A 151 4.80 6.16 2.06
C ALA A 151 4.71 7.30 3.10
N ASN A 152 4.50 8.55 2.66
CA ASN A 152 4.18 9.68 3.54
C ASN A 152 2.90 9.41 4.35
N ALA A 153 1.83 8.98 3.69
CA ALA A 153 0.55 8.71 4.33
C ALA A 153 0.66 7.67 5.46
N PHE A 154 1.47 6.63 5.26
CA PHE A 154 1.69 5.61 6.27
C PHE A 154 2.64 6.06 7.40
N SER A 155 3.65 6.85 7.07
CA SER A 155 4.66 7.33 8.02
C SER A 155 4.26 8.59 8.78
N LYS A 156 3.21 9.31 8.34
CA LYS A 156 2.73 10.58 8.93
C LYS A 156 2.59 10.55 10.46
N PHE A 157 2.20 9.41 11.02
CA PHE A 157 1.91 9.27 12.44
C PHE A 157 3.06 8.67 13.26
N PHE A 158 4.23 8.50 12.66
CA PHE A 158 5.44 7.97 13.30
C PHE A 158 6.48 9.08 13.46
N TYR A 159 7.27 9.00 14.54
CA TYR A 159 8.29 9.98 14.89
C TYR A 159 9.69 9.49 14.52
N ASP A 160 10.59 10.44 14.21
CA ASP A 160 12.04 10.28 14.05
C ASP A 160 12.46 9.09 13.17
N ASP A 161 13.42 8.28 13.61
CA ASP A 161 13.99 7.15 12.87
C ASP A 161 12.94 6.11 12.44
N LYS A 162 11.81 6.02 13.14
CA LYS A 162 10.71 5.12 12.78
C LYS A 162 9.97 5.62 11.54
N LYS A 163 9.96 6.93 11.30
CA LYS A 163 9.31 7.54 10.14
C LYS A 163 10.01 7.12 8.85
N GLN A 164 11.33 7.28 8.77
CA GLN A 164 12.11 6.90 7.58
C GLN A 164 12.08 5.38 7.34
N ASN A 165 12.29 4.59 8.40
CA ASN A 165 12.21 3.13 8.28
C ASN A 165 10.83 2.68 7.76
N LEU A 166 9.74 3.23 8.30
CA LEU A 166 8.40 2.90 7.83
C LEU A 166 8.14 3.41 6.41
N TYR A 167 8.68 4.58 6.08
CA TYR A 167 8.61 5.12 4.73
C TYR A 167 9.21 4.13 3.72
N ASP A 168 10.47 3.75 3.90
CA ASP A 168 11.21 2.86 3.00
C ASP A 168 10.48 1.53 2.86
N TYR A 169 10.05 0.96 3.99
CA TYR A 169 9.26 -0.26 4.02
C TYR A 169 7.97 -0.15 3.19
N ILE A 170 7.20 0.94 3.35
CA ILE A 170 5.93 1.10 2.64
C ILE A 170 6.12 1.39 1.17
N TYR A 171 7.16 2.13 0.80
CA TYR A 171 7.50 2.34 -0.59
C TYR A 171 7.76 0.98 -1.27
N TRP A 172 8.71 0.20 -0.74
CA TRP A 172 9.09 -1.08 -1.32
C TRP A 172 7.94 -2.10 -1.29
N LEU A 173 7.13 -2.11 -0.22
CA LEU A 173 5.91 -2.92 -0.15
C LEU A 173 4.92 -2.56 -1.26
N THR A 174 4.71 -1.26 -1.49
CA THR A 174 3.78 -0.78 -2.52
C THR A 174 4.26 -1.22 -3.89
N PHE A 175 5.54 -1.01 -4.18
CA PHE A 175 6.13 -1.41 -5.45
C PHE A 175 6.04 -2.93 -5.66
N TYR A 176 6.42 -3.73 -4.66
CA TYR A 176 6.31 -5.19 -4.70
C TYR A 176 4.87 -5.67 -4.96
N ILE A 177 3.86 -5.07 -4.32
CA ILE A 177 2.45 -5.40 -4.53
C ILE A 177 2.06 -5.16 -6.00
N LEU A 178 2.48 -4.04 -6.58
CA LEU A 178 2.14 -3.68 -7.96
C LEU A 178 2.77 -4.63 -8.97
N VAL A 179 4.06 -4.90 -8.80
CA VAL A 179 4.80 -5.86 -9.63
C VAL A 179 4.10 -7.22 -9.55
N SER A 180 3.89 -7.73 -8.35
CA SER A 180 3.34 -9.08 -8.12
C SER A 180 1.89 -9.24 -8.57
N LYS A 181 1.03 -8.23 -8.40
CA LYS A 181 -0.41 -8.37 -8.65
C LYS A 181 -0.87 -7.82 -9.99
N TYR A 182 -0.20 -6.80 -10.51
CA TYR A 182 -0.71 -6.05 -11.65
C TYR A 182 0.17 -6.18 -12.88
N PHE A 183 1.50 -6.24 -12.74
CA PHE A 183 2.37 -6.24 -13.92
C PHE A 183 2.30 -7.56 -14.69
N PHE A 184 2.10 -8.68 -13.99
CA PHE A 184 1.96 -10.01 -14.61
C PHE A 184 0.69 -10.19 -15.46
N LYS A 185 -0.32 -9.31 -15.34
CA LYS A 185 -1.65 -9.62 -15.86
C LYS A 185 -1.82 -9.52 -17.38
N LYS A 186 -0.79 -9.11 -18.12
CA LYS A 186 -0.65 -9.28 -19.58
C LYS A 186 0.84 -9.19 -19.93
N ASN A 187 1.38 -10.18 -20.66
CA ASN A 187 2.51 -10.08 -21.61
C ASN A 187 3.87 -10.76 -21.29
N HIS A 188 4.37 -11.46 -22.30
CA HIS A 188 5.68 -11.45 -23.02
C HIS A 188 7.01 -10.97 -22.39
N ILE A 189 7.04 -10.37 -21.21
CA ILE A 189 8.29 -9.96 -20.53
C ILE A 189 8.39 -10.59 -19.13
N GLN A 190 7.85 -11.80 -18.97
CA GLN A 190 7.75 -12.50 -17.70
C GLN A 190 9.09 -12.59 -16.97
N LEU A 191 10.20 -12.85 -17.68
CA LEU A 191 11.53 -12.90 -17.06
C LEU A 191 11.91 -11.56 -16.42
N LYS A 192 11.70 -10.43 -17.13
CA LYS A 192 12.01 -9.09 -16.58
C LYS A 192 11.15 -8.75 -15.37
N LEU A 193 9.85 -9.11 -15.43
CA LEU A 193 8.91 -8.88 -14.34
C LEU A 193 9.18 -9.79 -13.13
N PHE A 194 9.62 -11.02 -13.37
CA PHE A 194 10.05 -11.95 -12.33
C PHE A 194 11.28 -11.41 -11.60
N MET A 195 12.30 -10.96 -12.33
CA MET A 195 13.50 -10.37 -11.71
C MET A 195 13.16 -9.09 -10.93
N LEU A 196 12.28 -8.25 -11.47
CA LEU A 196 11.78 -7.07 -10.75
C LEU A 196 11.02 -7.46 -9.46
N GLN A 197 10.25 -8.54 -9.50
CA GLN A 197 9.56 -9.06 -8.32
C GLN A 197 10.55 -9.53 -7.25
N LEU A 198 11.63 -10.22 -7.65
CA LEU A 198 12.68 -10.65 -6.73
C LEU A 198 13.38 -9.45 -6.08
N ILE A 199 13.80 -8.47 -6.88
CA ILE A 199 14.50 -7.27 -6.39
C ILE A 199 13.61 -6.47 -5.44
N SER A 200 12.35 -6.22 -5.83
CA SER A 200 11.42 -5.49 -4.96
C SER A 200 11.12 -6.24 -3.67
N ASN A 201 11.03 -7.57 -3.68
CA ASN A 201 10.88 -8.38 -2.48
C ASN A 201 12.13 -8.36 -1.59
N GLN A 202 13.32 -8.42 -2.17
CA GLN A 202 14.58 -8.31 -1.44
C GLN A 202 14.68 -6.95 -0.74
N LYS A 203 14.48 -5.84 -1.47
CA LYS A 203 14.55 -4.49 -0.91
C LYS A 203 13.48 -4.24 0.15
N PHE A 204 12.28 -4.76 -0.06
CA PHE A 204 11.23 -4.81 0.95
C PHE A 204 11.68 -5.53 2.23
N THR A 205 12.36 -6.67 2.10
CA THR A 205 12.88 -7.44 3.23
C THR A 205 14.02 -6.72 3.96
N GLU A 206 14.94 -6.10 3.21
CA GLU A 206 16.02 -5.26 3.76
C GLU A 206 15.45 -4.08 4.56
N ALA A 207 14.39 -3.44 4.07
CA ALA A 207 13.73 -2.35 4.80
C ALA A 207 13.09 -2.83 6.11
N ILE A 208 12.48 -4.02 6.13
CA ILE A 208 11.98 -4.63 7.37
C ILE A 208 13.12 -4.93 8.36
N ALA A 209 14.26 -5.40 7.86
CA ALA A 209 15.39 -5.79 8.70
C ALA A 209 16.00 -4.62 9.49
N LYS A 210 15.78 -3.37 9.03
CA LYS A 210 16.18 -2.16 9.75
C LYS A 210 15.26 -1.81 10.93
N PHE A 211 14.13 -2.49 11.09
CA PHE A 211 13.23 -2.21 12.19
C PHE A 211 13.84 -2.64 13.52
N SER A 212 13.63 -1.82 14.56
CA SER A 212 13.89 -2.26 15.92
C SER A 212 13.05 -3.51 16.24
N PRO A 213 13.49 -4.40 17.15
CA PRO A 213 12.70 -5.56 17.55
C PRO A 213 11.28 -5.20 18.00
N GLU A 214 11.10 -4.06 18.68
CA GLU A 214 9.80 -3.55 19.09
C GLU A 214 8.92 -3.22 17.88
N LEU A 215 9.46 -2.47 16.91
CA LEU A 215 8.74 -2.08 15.70
C LEU A 215 8.43 -3.31 14.83
N PHE A 216 9.36 -4.26 14.70
CA PHE A 216 9.14 -5.53 14.01
C PHE A 216 8.04 -6.37 14.67
N ASN A 217 8.10 -6.56 15.99
CA ASN A 217 7.11 -7.32 16.74
C ASN A 217 5.72 -6.69 16.61
N LEU A 218 5.69 -5.36 16.66
CA LEU A 218 4.49 -4.56 16.52
C LEU A 218 3.88 -4.66 15.12
N LEU A 219 4.69 -4.46 14.07
CA LEU A 219 4.26 -4.42 12.67
C LEU A 219 3.98 -5.81 12.10
N ILE A 220 4.93 -6.71 12.26
CA ILE A 220 4.98 -8.00 11.59
C ILE A 220 4.30 -9.07 12.46
N ILE A 221 4.80 -9.33 13.68
CA ILE A 221 4.34 -10.48 14.47
C ILE A 221 2.89 -10.33 14.95
N LYS A 222 2.51 -9.17 15.49
CA LYS A 222 1.16 -8.95 16.03
C LYS A 222 0.06 -8.94 14.96
N ASN A 223 0.39 -8.64 13.70
CA ASN A 223 -0.59 -8.51 12.61
C ASN A 223 -0.57 -9.63 11.59
N ASN A 224 0.58 -10.28 11.37
CA ASN A 224 0.63 -11.42 10.49
C ASN A 224 -0.12 -12.59 11.12
N ARG A 225 -1.24 -12.95 10.49
CA ARG A 225 -1.98 -14.18 10.79
C ARG A 225 -1.18 -15.45 10.51
N PHE A 226 0.03 -15.36 9.97
CA PHE A 226 0.94 -16.51 9.80
C PHE A 226 1.17 -17.29 11.10
N SER A 227 1.11 -16.62 12.27
CA SER A 227 1.19 -17.29 13.58
C SER A 227 -0.15 -17.81 14.10
N LYS A 228 -1.29 -17.36 13.55
CA LYS A 228 -2.64 -17.76 14.00
C LYS A 228 -3.16 -19.03 13.34
N THR A 229 -2.48 -19.56 12.33
CA THR A 229 -2.79 -20.86 11.72
C THR A 229 -2.52 -22.04 12.66
N ARG A 230 -1.77 -21.86 13.76
CA ARG A 230 -1.58 -22.94 14.76
C ARG A 230 -2.87 -23.40 15.46
N LYS A 231 -3.95 -22.60 15.50
CA LYS A 231 -5.22 -23.02 16.14
C LYS A 231 -6.13 -23.89 15.27
N LYS A 232 -5.82 -24.11 13.99
CA LYS A 232 -6.62 -25.03 13.13
C LYS A 232 -6.13 -26.48 13.16
N HIS A 233 -4.90 -26.75 13.62
CA HIS A 233 -4.37 -28.11 13.66
C HIS A 233 -4.86 -28.96 14.85
N ASN A 234 -5.42 -28.35 15.91
CA ASN A 234 -5.90 -29.13 17.06
C ASN A 234 -7.29 -29.78 16.86
N LYS A 235 -7.97 -29.57 15.72
CA LYS A 235 -9.22 -30.31 15.41
C LYS A 235 -8.99 -31.61 14.63
N GLY A 236 -7.79 -31.82 14.08
CA GLY A 236 -7.44 -33.05 13.37
C GLY A 236 -6.74 -34.09 14.24
N THR A 237 -6.18 -33.69 15.39
CA THR A 237 -5.40 -34.57 16.28
C THR A 237 -6.25 -35.36 17.28
N GLU A 238 -7.53 -35.06 17.44
CA GLU A 238 -8.45 -35.90 18.25
C GLU A 238 -8.95 -37.12 17.47
N GLN A 239 -9.00 -37.06 16.13
CA GLN A 239 -9.39 -38.22 15.31
C GLN A 239 -8.34 -39.34 15.26
N TRP A 240 -7.10 -39.07 15.67
CA TRP A 240 -6.01 -40.06 15.70
C TRP A 240 -5.73 -40.63 17.09
N LYS A 241 -6.48 -40.22 18.12
CA LYS A 241 -6.36 -40.80 19.47
C LYS A 241 -7.37 -41.91 19.76
N ASN A 242 -8.32 -42.15 18.85
CA ASN A 242 -9.35 -43.19 18.95
C ASN A 242 -9.30 -44.17 17.76
N ARG A 243 -8.10 -44.52 17.28
CA ARG A 243 -7.87 -45.66 16.39
C ARG A 243 -6.74 -46.49 16.95
#